data_AF-A0A934MPS5-F1
#
_entry.id   AF-A0A934MPS5-F1
#
_cell.length_a   1.000
_cell.length_b   1.000
_cell.length_c   1.000
_cell.angle_alpha   90.00
_cell.angle_beta   90.00
_cell.angle_gamma   90.00
#
_symmetry.space_group_name_H-M   'P 1'
#
loop_
_entity.id
_entity.type
_entity.pdbx_description
1 polymer ?
#
loop_
_entity_poly.entity_id
_entity_poly.type
_entity_poly.pdbx_seq_one_letter_code
_entity_poly.pdbx_strand_id
1 'polypeptide(L)'
;MKHKKALVILTAVGVLGATAVTGASGLVDKVSGLLRSDIKIVVNGEQTTLQPVYINGKAYLPVRDAAGVLGYEVNAAGKQIQLQTKKEQPPVDEENQHIQMNGVVVSKTDLDGITRLEVRGDGAGWMILGIDSDSVIVNEDGVAKTIDDIREGTALKADYGPIVAMSYPGKSHAAKLVISTDRLVREDTVTKVSKSEDGWQIFLGPENDAQGLQLNTDSDTIIVKANGERLKPEDLKTGTKIKAYYGPATTRSIPAQSTVQLIVVEPEKDAAQ
;
A
#
# COMPACT_ATOMS: atom_id res chain seq x y z
N MET A 1 -7.31 -24.97 -2.05
CA MET A 1 -6.89 -26.35 -2.37
C MET A 1 -6.09 -26.91 -1.20
N LYS A 2 -6.28 -28.18 -0.84
CA LYS A 2 -5.71 -28.81 0.38
C LYS A 2 -4.18 -28.94 0.27
N HIS A 3 -3.42 -28.27 1.12
CA HIS A 3 -1.97 -28.43 1.22
C HIS A 3 -1.64 -29.78 1.88
N LYS A 4 -1.18 -30.75 1.09
CA LYS A 4 -0.61 -31.99 1.62
C LYS A 4 0.80 -31.69 2.14
N LYS A 5 1.03 -31.89 3.44
CA LYS A 5 2.35 -31.83 4.05
C LYS A 5 3.17 -33.03 3.57
N ALA A 6 4.17 -32.79 2.73
CA ALA A 6 5.14 -33.81 2.36
C ALA A 6 6.30 -33.78 3.37
N LEU A 7 6.46 -34.88 4.13
CA LEU A 7 7.60 -35.11 5.00
C LEU A 7 8.78 -35.54 4.12
N VAL A 8 9.72 -34.62 3.87
CA VAL A 8 10.99 -34.94 3.23
C VAL A 8 12.02 -35.18 4.35
N ILE A 9 12.44 -36.43 4.50
CA ILE A 9 13.52 -36.81 5.42
C ILE A 9 14.84 -36.36 4.77
N LEU A 10 15.38 -35.24 5.25
CA LEU A 10 16.66 -34.67 4.82
C LEU A 10 17.77 -35.11 5.76
N THR A 11 18.65 -36.01 5.28
CA THR A 11 19.87 -36.37 6.00
C THR A 11 20.96 -35.35 5.68
N ALA A 12 21.34 -34.56 6.68
CA ALA A 12 22.41 -33.58 6.56
C ALA A 12 23.79 -34.25 6.54
N VAL A 13 24.60 -34.00 5.51
CA VAL A 13 26.02 -34.38 5.49
C VAL A 13 26.85 -33.09 5.41
N GLY A 14 27.54 -32.76 6.51
CA GLY A 14 28.46 -31.62 6.58
C GLY A 14 29.85 -32.01 6.10
N VAL A 15 30.43 -31.23 5.18
CA VAL A 15 31.81 -31.40 4.71
C VAL A 15 32.70 -30.44 5.50
N LEU A 16 33.65 -30.99 6.28
CA LEU A 16 34.73 -30.21 6.91
C LEU A 16 36.07 -30.61 6.29
N GLY A 17 36.84 -29.60 5.87
CA GLY A 17 38.19 -29.74 5.30
C GLY A 17 39.20 -30.26 6.32
N ALA A 18 40.17 -31.03 5.82
CA ALA A 18 41.12 -31.77 6.64
C ALA A 18 42.20 -30.86 7.27
N THR A 19 42.20 -30.75 8.60
CA THR A 19 43.43 -30.64 9.39
C THR A 19 43.34 -31.66 10.54
N ALA A 20 44.39 -32.47 10.68
CA ALA A 20 44.42 -33.56 11.64
C ALA A 20 44.48 -33.01 13.07
N VAL A 21 43.46 -33.33 13.87
CA VAL A 21 43.51 -33.21 15.34
C VAL A 21 43.18 -34.57 15.90
N THR A 22 44.21 -35.26 16.40
CA THR A 22 44.07 -36.50 17.16
C THR A 22 43.41 -36.19 18.49
N GLY A 23 42.12 -36.54 18.63
CA GLY A 23 41.44 -36.55 19.94
C GLY A 23 39.97 -36.17 19.90
N ALA A 24 39.12 -37.01 19.31
CA ALA A 24 37.69 -37.15 19.62
C ALA A 24 37.09 -38.25 18.71
N SER A 25 37.37 -39.52 18.99
CA SER A 25 36.68 -40.62 18.33
C SER A 25 35.27 -40.75 18.93
N GLY A 26 34.24 -40.43 18.16
CA GLY A 26 32.87 -40.83 18.52
C GLY A 26 31.68 -40.06 17.96
N LEU A 27 31.85 -39.05 17.10
CA LEU A 27 30.70 -38.23 16.64
C LEU A 27 30.57 -38.05 15.12
N VAL A 28 31.51 -38.58 14.32
CA VAL A 28 31.52 -38.37 12.86
C VAL A 28 31.82 -39.66 12.11
N ASP A 29 30.86 -40.11 11.31
CA ASP A 29 31.10 -41.14 10.29
C ASP A 29 31.62 -40.48 9.02
N LYS A 30 32.73 -40.98 8.49
CA LYS A 30 33.27 -40.50 7.23
C LYS A 30 32.52 -41.15 6.08
N VAL A 31 31.75 -40.34 5.34
CA VAL A 31 31.08 -40.77 4.11
C VAL A 31 31.90 -40.30 2.90
N SER A 32 32.18 -41.20 1.96
CA SER A 32 32.86 -40.89 0.69
C SER A 32 31.91 -41.13 -0.48
N GLY A 33 32.00 -40.29 -1.51
CA GLY A 33 31.16 -40.38 -2.70
C GLY A 33 31.84 -39.84 -3.95
N LEU A 34 31.28 -40.18 -5.11
CA LEU A 34 31.77 -39.72 -6.42
C LEU A 34 30.99 -38.49 -6.86
N LEU A 35 31.67 -37.34 -7.01
CA LEU A 35 31.08 -36.14 -7.61
C LEU A 35 30.93 -36.36 -9.12
N ARG A 36 29.71 -36.17 -9.65
CA ARG A 36 29.38 -36.41 -11.06
C ARG A 36 29.03 -35.10 -11.76
N SER A 37 30.04 -34.45 -12.35
CA SER A 37 29.88 -33.20 -13.10
C SER A 37 29.28 -33.39 -14.50
N ASP A 38 29.20 -34.63 -14.98
CA ASP A 38 28.61 -35.00 -16.26
C ASP A 38 27.06 -35.05 -16.23
N ILE A 39 26.46 -35.06 -15.04
CA ILE A 39 25.02 -35.15 -14.86
C ILE A 39 24.42 -33.74 -14.76
N LYS A 40 23.48 -33.44 -15.65
CA LYS A 40 22.75 -32.17 -15.66
C LYS A 40 21.47 -32.27 -14.83
N ILE A 41 21.29 -31.35 -13.88
CA ILE A 41 20.07 -31.22 -13.09
C ILE A 41 19.23 -30.06 -13.65
N VAL A 42 17.95 -30.31 -13.93
CA VAL A 42 17.01 -29.34 -14.51
C VAL A 42 15.85 -29.14 -13.54
N VAL A 43 15.50 -27.89 -13.25
CA VAL A 43 14.38 -27.51 -12.37
C VAL A 43 13.48 -26.55 -13.14
N ASN A 44 12.18 -26.85 -13.22
CA ASN A 44 11.20 -26.05 -13.99
C ASN A 44 11.59 -25.81 -15.47
N GLY A 45 12.33 -26.73 -16.08
CA GLY A 45 12.80 -26.62 -17.46
C GLY A 45 14.12 -25.85 -17.63
N GLU A 46 14.67 -25.27 -16.56
CA GLU A 46 15.95 -24.55 -16.59
C GLU A 46 17.10 -25.42 -16.08
N GLN A 47 18.22 -25.42 -16.81
CA GLN A 47 19.41 -26.16 -16.41
C GLN A 47 20.10 -25.44 -15.23
N THR A 48 20.38 -26.19 -14.17
CA THR A 48 21.00 -25.68 -12.94
C THR A 48 22.51 -25.97 -12.91
N THR A 49 23.22 -25.36 -11.97
CA THR A 49 24.65 -25.62 -11.70
C THR A 49 24.89 -26.77 -10.71
N LEU A 50 23.82 -27.44 -10.25
CA LEU A 50 23.88 -28.48 -9.23
C LEU A 50 24.64 -29.71 -9.72
N GLN A 51 25.54 -30.23 -8.88
CA GLN A 51 26.31 -31.44 -9.15
C GLN A 51 26.00 -32.51 -8.10
N PRO A 52 25.49 -33.69 -8.49
CA PRO A 52 25.21 -34.77 -7.55
C PRO A 52 26.48 -35.49 -7.09
N VAL A 53 26.48 -35.88 -5.81
CA VAL A 53 27.45 -36.80 -5.22
C VAL A 53 26.81 -38.17 -5.09
N TYR A 54 27.42 -39.18 -5.68
CA TYR A 54 26.94 -40.57 -5.60
C TYR A 54 27.58 -41.31 -4.44
N ILE A 55 26.75 -41.80 -3.54
CA ILE A 55 27.15 -42.64 -2.40
C ILE A 55 26.32 -43.91 -2.47
N ASN A 56 26.98 -45.07 -2.58
CA ASN A 56 26.32 -46.38 -2.66
C ASN A 56 25.22 -46.46 -3.75
N GLY A 57 25.50 -45.90 -4.94
CA GLY A 57 24.57 -45.90 -6.07
C GLY A 57 23.40 -44.92 -5.98
N LYS A 58 23.30 -44.14 -4.90
CA LYS A 58 22.27 -43.10 -4.73
C LYS A 58 22.87 -41.72 -4.96
N ALA A 59 22.16 -40.88 -5.69
CA ALA A 59 22.53 -39.49 -5.92
C ALA A 59 22.07 -38.62 -4.74
N TYR A 60 22.98 -37.81 -4.22
CA TYR A 60 22.72 -36.80 -3.20
C TYR A 60 23.09 -35.43 -3.73
N LEU A 61 22.33 -34.41 -3.35
CA LEU A 61 22.63 -33.02 -3.67
C LEU A 61 22.97 -32.27 -2.38
N PRO A 62 23.94 -31.33 -2.41
CA PRO A 62 24.18 -30.46 -1.28
C PRO A 62 22.91 -29.69 -0.92
N VAL A 63 22.46 -29.83 0.33
CA VAL A 63 21.18 -29.28 0.79
C VAL A 63 21.07 -27.78 0.58
N ARG A 64 22.17 -27.03 0.76
CA ARG A 64 22.20 -25.57 0.59
C ARG A 64 22.02 -25.17 -0.86
N ASP A 65 22.72 -25.83 -1.78
CA ASP A 65 22.66 -25.50 -3.20
C ASP A 65 21.31 -25.89 -3.78
N ALA A 66 20.81 -27.08 -3.44
CA ALA A 66 19.51 -27.56 -3.87
C ALA A 66 18.37 -26.68 -3.33
N ALA A 67 18.43 -26.28 -2.05
CA ALA A 67 17.46 -25.35 -1.48
C ALA A 67 17.49 -24.00 -2.19
N GLY A 68 18.68 -23.45 -2.49
CA GLY A 68 18.82 -22.18 -3.20
C GLY A 68 18.15 -22.19 -4.57
N VAL A 69 18.36 -23.24 -5.36
CA VAL A 69 17.69 -23.43 -6.66
C VAL A 69 16.17 -23.55 -6.52
N LEU A 70 15.70 -24.13 -5.41
CA LEU A 70 14.28 -24.32 -5.14
C LEU A 70 13.62 -23.11 -4.45
N GLY A 71 14.33 -22.00 -4.26
CA GLY A 71 13.81 -20.78 -3.63
C GLY A 71 13.72 -20.86 -2.09
N TYR A 72 14.60 -21.64 -1.45
CA TYR A 72 14.70 -21.77 0.00
C TYR A 72 16.09 -21.38 0.51
N GLU A 73 16.14 -20.86 1.74
CA GLU A 73 17.37 -20.69 2.51
C GLU A 73 17.49 -21.78 3.58
N VAL A 74 18.72 -22.22 3.82
CA VAL A 74 19.02 -23.29 4.78
C VAL A 74 19.66 -22.72 6.02
N ASN A 75 18.93 -22.74 7.13
CA ASN A 75 19.41 -22.35 8.46
C ASN A 75 19.68 -23.60 9.30
N ALA A 76 20.94 -23.79 9.69
CA ALA A 76 21.34 -24.87 10.58
C ALA A 76 21.49 -24.33 12.01
N ALA A 77 20.65 -24.78 12.93
CA ALA A 77 20.69 -24.41 14.35
C ALA A 77 20.78 -25.69 15.21
N GLY A 78 21.93 -25.90 15.84
CA GLY A 78 22.18 -27.11 16.63
C GLY A 78 22.04 -28.39 15.80
N LYS A 79 21.13 -29.28 16.21
CA LYS A 79 20.83 -30.56 15.52
C LYS A 79 19.67 -30.45 14.51
N GLN A 80 19.24 -29.23 14.16
CA GLN A 80 18.11 -28.99 13.27
C GLN A 80 18.54 -28.22 12.03
N ILE A 81 18.12 -28.72 10.87
CA ILE A 81 18.16 -27.96 9.61
C ILE A 81 16.76 -27.46 9.30
N GLN A 82 16.63 -26.15 9.11
CA GLN A 82 15.40 -25.48 8.72
C GLN A 82 15.55 -24.96 7.30
N LEU A 83 14.61 -25.34 6.43
CA LEU A 83 14.45 -24.72 5.13
C LEU A 83 13.34 -23.68 5.27
N GLN A 84 13.68 -22.43 5.04
CA GLN A 84 12.71 -21.33 5.01
C GLN A 84 12.60 -20.87 3.57
N THR A 85 11.39 -20.60 3.09
CA THR A 85 11.23 -19.98 1.77
C THR A 85 12.07 -18.73 1.79
N LYS A 86 12.96 -18.59 0.80
CA LYS A 86 13.66 -17.34 0.56
C LYS A 86 12.54 -16.34 0.36
N LYS A 87 12.31 -15.46 1.34
CA LYS A 87 11.40 -14.34 1.13
C LYS A 87 11.87 -13.76 -0.19
N GLU A 88 10.99 -13.66 -1.18
CA GLU A 88 11.25 -12.77 -2.29
C GLU A 88 11.46 -11.41 -1.64
N GLN A 89 12.74 -11.11 -1.38
CA GLN A 89 13.18 -9.76 -1.23
C GLN A 89 12.85 -9.19 -2.59
N PRO A 90 11.89 -8.25 -2.68
CA PRO A 90 11.74 -7.49 -3.91
C PRO A 90 13.13 -6.97 -4.31
N PRO A 91 13.38 -6.83 -5.62
CA PRO A 91 14.66 -6.41 -6.14
C PRO A 91 15.26 -5.28 -5.30
N VAL A 92 16.55 -5.43 -5.04
CA VAL A 92 17.37 -4.59 -4.15
C VAL A 92 17.40 -3.17 -4.71
N ASP A 93 16.36 -2.38 -4.37
CA ASP A 93 16.22 -0.91 -4.41
C ASP A 93 14.87 -0.46 -3.73
N GLU A 94 14.29 -1.27 -2.83
CA GLU A 94 13.07 -0.92 -2.06
C GLU A 94 13.35 -0.80 -0.55
N GLU A 95 14.35 0.02 -0.20
CA GLU A 95 14.46 0.52 1.17
C GLU A 95 13.42 1.64 1.33
N ASN A 96 12.32 1.39 2.04
CA ASN A 96 11.36 2.41 2.50
C ASN A 96 10.84 3.39 1.42
N GLN A 97 10.36 2.91 0.27
CA GLN A 97 9.61 3.79 -0.64
C GLN A 97 8.20 4.04 -0.08
N HIS A 98 8.12 4.87 0.96
CA HIS A 98 6.87 5.52 1.29
C HIS A 98 6.55 6.52 0.18
N ILE A 99 5.37 6.35 -0.41
CA ILE A 99 4.80 7.29 -1.36
C ILE A 99 4.06 8.34 -0.54
N GLN A 100 4.13 9.59 -1.00
CA GLN A 100 3.40 10.69 -0.38
C GLN A 100 2.12 10.97 -1.16
N MET A 101 1.04 11.26 -0.44
CA MET A 101 -0.15 11.89 -1.02
C MET A 101 -0.65 13.00 -0.12
N ASN A 102 -1.22 14.03 -0.72
CA ASN A 102 -2.07 15.01 -0.06
C ASN A 102 -3.52 14.69 -0.36
N GLY A 103 -4.40 14.80 0.63
CA GLY A 103 -5.81 14.54 0.41
C GLY A 103 -6.70 14.94 1.56
N VAL A 104 -7.98 14.66 1.39
CA VAL A 104 -9.04 14.89 2.37
C VAL A 104 -9.65 13.55 2.74
N VAL A 105 -9.82 13.32 4.04
CA VAL A 105 -10.53 12.15 4.58
C VAL A 105 -12.01 12.28 4.23
N VAL A 106 -12.53 11.32 3.48
CA VAL A 106 -13.95 11.24 3.09
C VAL A 106 -14.73 10.19 3.88
N SER A 107 -14.02 9.27 4.54
CA SER A 107 -14.61 8.27 5.44
C SER A 107 -13.59 7.77 6.45
N LYS A 108 -14.05 7.51 7.67
CA LYS A 108 -13.29 6.83 8.75
C LYS A 108 -14.12 5.64 9.21
N THR A 109 -13.53 4.46 9.23
CA THR A 109 -14.20 3.23 9.68
C THR A 109 -13.27 2.42 10.57
N ASP A 110 -13.77 2.04 11.74
CA ASP A 110 -13.04 1.17 12.67
C ASP A 110 -13.52 -0.28 12.47
N LEU A 111 -12.60 -1.18 12.11
CA LEU A 111 -12.89 -2.59 11.91
C LEU A 111 -11.80 -3.44 12.58
N ASP A 112 -12.19 -4.28 13.55
CA ASP A 112 -11.32 -5.24 14.23
C ASP A 112 -10.04 -4.62 14.83
N GLY A 113 -10.14 -3.40 15.37
CA GLY A 113 -9.02 -2.68 15.98
C GLY A 113 -8.08 -1.99 14.98
N ILE A 114 -8.41 -2.00 13.68
CA ILE A 114 -7.70 -1.26 12.64
C ILE A 114 -8.62 -0.13 12.16
N THR A 115 -8.17 1.11 12.31
CA THR A 115 -8.88 2.26 11.73
C THR A 115 -8.51 2.36 10.25
N ARG A 116 -9.52 2.49 9.39
CA ARG A 116 -9.35 2.73 7.96
C ARG A 116 -9.81 4.12 7.61
N LEU A 117 -8.93 4.88 6.95
CA LEU A 117 -9.23 6.19 6.39
C LEU A 117 -9.36 6.05 4.88
N GLU A 118 -10.51 6.43 4.34
CA GLU A 118 -10.67 6.65 2.92
C GLU A 118 -10.27 8.08 2.60
N VAL A 119 -9.23 8.23 1.77
CA VAL A 119 -8.63 9.52 1.43
C VAL A 119 -8.73 9.73 -0.08
N ARG A 120 -9.24 10.90 -0.47
CA ARG A 120 -9.25 11.37 -1.86
C ARG A 120 -8.25 12.52 -2.00
N GLY A 121 -7.41 12.48 -3.01
CA GLY A 121 -6.21 13.32 -3.05
C GLY A 121 -5.52 13.44 -4.41
N ASP A 122 -4.31 13.99 -4.35
CA ASP A 122 -3.38 13.99 -5.46
C ASP A 122 -2.68 12.61 -5.61
N GLY A 123 -1.72 12.49 -6.53
CA GLY A 123 -0.97 11.25 -6.73
C GLY A 123 -1.87 10.05 -7.08
N ALA A 124 -1.85 9.00 -6.23
CA ALA A 124 -2.68 7.80 -6.39
C ALA A 124 -4.20 8.08 -6.37
N GLY A 125 -4.62 9.30 -5.99
CA GLY A 125 -5.97 9.81 -6.21
C GLY A 125 -7.01 9.35 -5.19
N TRP A 126 -7.06 8.04 -4.94
CA TRP A 126 -8.00 7.42 -4.00
C TRP A 126 -7.34 6.24 -3.29
N MET A 127 -7.15 6.41 -1.98
CA MET A 127 -6.50 5.44 -1.10
C MET A 127 -7.41 5.06 0.06
N ILE A 128 -7.31 3.81 0.49
CA ILE A 128 -7.74 3.33 1.79
C ILE A 128 -6.48 3.08 2.61
N LEU A 129 -6.28 3.90 3.64
CA LEU A 129 -5.13 3.84 4.52
C LEU A 129 -5.51 3.12 5.81
N GLY A 130 -4.82 2.01 6.10
CA GLY A 130 -4.89 1.34 7.39
C GLY A 130 -3.99 2.04 8.40
N ILE A 131 -4.56 2.33 9.58
CA ILE A 131 -3.90 2.96 10.72
C ILE A 131 -3.89 1.97 11.88
N ASP A 132 -2.72 1.79 12.48
CA ASP A 132 -2.50 0.95 13.65
C ASP A 132 -1.53 1.61 14.63
N SER A 133 -1.02 0.85 15.61
CA SER A 133 -0.10 1.35 16.62
C SER A 133 1.26 1.81 16.08
N ASP A 134 1.62 1.39 14.86
CA ASP A 134 2.91 1.72 14.25
C ASP A 134 2.80 2.99 13.38
N SER A 135 1.58 3.51 13.17
CA SER A 135 1.33 4.76 12.45
C SER A 135 1.67 5.98 13.31
N VAL A 136 2.46 6.90 12.75
CA VAL A 136 2.77 8.19 13.40
C VAL A 136 1.77 9.25 12.93
N ILE A 137 1.08 9.93 13.86
CA ILE A 137 0.16 11.03 13.53
C ILE A 137 0.68 12.30 14.19
N VAL A 138 0.85 13.35 13.39
CA VAL A 138 1.30 14.67 13.87
C VAL A 138 0.49 15.78 13.19
N ASN A 139 0.49 16.98 13.75
CA ASN A 139 0.05 18.18 13.03
C ASN A 139 1.19 18.77 12.17
N GLU A 140 0.92 19.88 11.47
CA GLU A 140 1.91 20.59 10.63
C GLU A 140 3.15 21.07 11.38
N ASP A 141 3.03 21.33 12.69
CA ASP A 141 4.15 21.72 13.57
C ASP A 141 4.98 20.51 14.08
N GLY A 142 4.57 19.28 13.74
CA GLY A 142 5.20 18.04 14.22
C GLY A 142 4.78 17.63 15.63
N VAL A 143 3.77 18.26 16.21
CA VAL A 143 3.19 17.88 17.51
C VAL A 143 2.38 16.60 17.33
N ALA A 144 2.62 15.63 18.22
CA ALA A 144 1.91 14.34 18.22
C ALA A 144 0.39 14.52 18.34
N LYS A 145 -0.34 13.75 17.53
CA LYS A 145 -1.80 13.68 17.45
C LYS A 145 -2.23 12.22 17.50
N THR A 146 -3.54 12.02 17.55
CA THR A 146 -4.15 10.69 17.66
C THR A 146 -5.18 10.50 16.55
N ILE A 147 -5.64 9.27 16.39
CA ILE A 147 -6.68 8.95 15.40
C ILE A 147 -8.00 9.67 15.71
N ASP A 148 -8.24 10.06 16.96
CA ASP A 148 -9.43 10.80 17.39
C ASP A 148 -9.43 12.25 16.90
N ASP A 149 -8.27 12.79 16.56
CA ASP A 149 -8.13 14.11 15.92
C ASP A 149 -8.50 14.08 14.42
N ILE A 150 -8.74 12.89 13.85
CA ILE A 150 -9.06 12.70 12.43
C ILE A 150 -10.54 12.35 12.27
N ARG A 151 -11.22 13.10 11.40
CA ARG A 151 -12.61 12.89 11.02
C ARG A 151 -12.82 13.16 9.53
N GLU A 152 -14.04 12.97 9.06
CA GLU A 152 -14.42 13.41 7.73
C GLU A 152 -14.15 14.92 7.56
N GLY A 153 -13.54 15.27 6.43
CA GLY A 153 -13.08 16.61 6.12
C GLY A 153 -11.66 16.93 6.59
N THR A 154 -11.03 16.11 7.43
CA THR A 154 -9.63 16.33 7.82
C THR A 154 -8.72 16.27 6.60
N ALA A 155 -8.03 17.37 6.33
CA ALA A 155 -6.99 17.42 5.31
C ALA A 155 -5.70 16.85 5.89
N LEU A 156 -4.95 16.10 5.08
CA LEU A 156 -3.72 15.46 5.51
C LEU A 156 -2.73 15.27 4.39
N LYS A 157 -1.47 15.11 4.78
CA LYS A 157 -0.42 14.49 3.98
C LYS A 157 -0.10 13.12 4.57
N ALA A 158 -0.13 12.07 3.75
CA ALA A 158 0.15 10.71 4.16
C ALA A 158 1.43 10.18 3.49
N ASP A 159 2.30 9.58 4.29
CA ASP A 159 3.38 8.72 3.84
C ASP A 159 2.91 7.25 4.00
N TYR A 160 2.85 6.50 2.90
CA TYR A 160 2.28 5.14 2.89
C TYR A 160 3.06 4.20 1.96
N GLY A 161 3.07 2.90 2.26
CA GLY A 161 3.72 1.89 1.42
C GLY A 161 4.08 0.59 2.15
N PRO A 162 4.62 -0.41 1.43
CA PRO A 162 4.70 -0.51 -0.04
C PRO A 162 3.35 -0.87 -0.68
N ILE A 163 3.14 -0.47 -1.95
CA ILE A 163 1.95 -0.88 -2.73
C ILE A 163 2.24 -2.25 -3.35
N VAL A 164 1.65 -3.30 -2.79
CA VAL A 164 1.88 -4.68 -3.25
C VAL A 164 0.94 -5.12 -4.39
N ALA A 165 -0.13 -4.37 -4.67
CA ALA A 165 -1.09 -4.68 -5.74
C ALA A 165 -1.78 -3.41 -6.30
N MET A 166 -1.93 -3.35 -7.62
CA MET A 166 -2.66 -2.28 -8.33
C MET A 166 -4.18 -2.52 -8.21
N SER A 167 -4.78 -2.15 -7.07
CA SER A 167 -6.24 -2.05 -6.93
C SER A 167 -6.70 -0.60 -6.97
N TYR A 168 -7.94 -0.37 -7.38
CA TYR A 168 -8.57 0.94 -7.29
C TYR A 168 -9.89 0.83 -6.50
N PRO A 169 -10.01 1.48 -5.32
CA PRO A 169 -8.98 2.27 -4.65
C PRO A 169 -7.72 1.49 -4.27
N GLY A 170 -6.60 2.20 -4.19
CA GLY A 170 -5.37 1.66 -3.63
C GLY A 170 -5.55 1.39 -2.15
N LYS A 171 -4.85 0.38 -1.63
CA LYS A 171 -4.89 0.01 -0.21
C LYS A 171 -3.46 -0.08 0.31
N SER A 172 -3.17 0.58 1.41
CA SER A 172 -1.84 0.53 2.03
C SER A 172 -1.91 0.84 3.52
N HIS A 173 -0.81 0.59 4.22
CA HIS A 173 -0.59 1.06 5.60
C HIS A 173 -0.06 2.48 5.56
N ALA A 174 -0.55 3.35 6.46
CA ALA A 174 0.04 4.67 6.63
C ALA A 174 1.14 4.63 7.68
N ALA A 175 2.38 4.89 7.25
CA ALA A 175 3.50 5.02 8.15
C ALA A 175 3.44 6.34 8.92
N LYS A 176 3.08 7.43 8.23
CA LYS A 176 2.96 8.76 8.84
C LYS A 176 1.81 9.56 8.25
N LEU A 177 1.08 10.25 9.11
CA LEU A 177 0.07 11.24 8.76
C LEU A 177 0.47 12.60 9.35
N VAL A 178 0.49 13.63 8.51
CA VAL A 178 0.55 15.03 8.92
C VAL A 178 -0.83 15.62 8.69
N ILE A 179 -1.59 15.83 9.76
CA ILE A 179 -2.95 16.38 9.67
C ILE A 179 -2.90 17.90 9.70
N SER A 180 -3.74 18.52 8.87
CA SER A 180 -3.91 19.97 8.79
C SER A 180 -5.35 20.36 9.10
N THR A 181 -5.67 21.64 8.91
CA THR A 181 -6.98 22.17 9.28
C THR A 181 -8.11 21.48 8.50
N ASP A 182 -9.17 21.09 9.19
CA ASP A 182 -10.32 20.47 8.55
C ASP A 182 -10.96 21.34 7.47
N ARG A 183 -11.48 20.69 6.45
CA ARG A 183 -12.38 21.28 5.47
C ARG A 183 -13.81 21.22 6.00
N LEU A 184 -14.55 22.29 5.71
CA LEU A 184 -15.99 22.31 5.82
C LEU A 184 -16.57 21.39 4.75
N VAL A 185 -17.68 20.72 5.09
CA VAL A 185 -18.32 19.74 4.21
C VAL A 185 -19.74 20.20 3.91
N ARG A 186 -20.11 20.24 2.63
CA ARG A 186 -21.47 20.54 2.18
C ARG A 186 -21.89 19.57 1.08
N GLU A 187 -23.00 18.88 1.32
CA GLU A 187 -23.71 18.13 0.29
C GLU A 187 -24.82 19.01 -0.29
N ASP A 188 -24.79 19.25 -1.59
CA ASP A 188 -25.79 20.08 -2.26
C ASP A 188 -25.78 19.83 -3.77
N THR A 189 -26.72 20.47 -4.47
CA THR A 189 -26.80 20.48 -5.92
C THR A 189 -26.11 21.69 -6.51
N VAL A 190 -25.31 21.46 -7.55
CA VAL A 190 -24.70 22.52 -8.37
C VAL A 190 -25.81 23.34 -9.03
N THR A 191 -25.87 24.63 -8.74
CA THR A 191 -26.84 25.56 -9.35
C THR A 191 -26.25 26.25 -10.57
N LYS A 192 -24.94 26.53 -10.55
CA LYS A 192 -24.23 27.20 -11.65
C LYS A 192 -22.74 26.87 -11.62
N VAL A 193 -22.15 26.76 -12.81
CA VAL A 193 -20.71 26.69 -13.00
C VAL A 193 -20.31 27.80 -13.96
N SER A 194 -19.35 28.62 -13.57
CA SER A 194 -18.84 29.73 -14.38
C SER A 194 -17.33 29.80 -14.32
N LYS A 195 -16.72 30.42 -15.34
CA LYS A 195 -15.29 30.69 -15.38
C LYS A 195 -15.07 32.18 -15.17
N SER A 196 -14.17 32.52 -14.25
CA SER A 196 -13.70 33.88 -13.98
C SER A 196 -12.24 34.03 -14.41
N GLU A 197 -11.66 35.22 -14.23
CA GLU A 197 -10.23 35.45 -14.46
C GLU A 197 -9.35 34.61 -13.51
N ASP A 198 -9.82 34.37 -12.28
CA ASP A 198 -9.08 33.68 -11.22
C ASP A 198 -9.29 32.15 -11.20
N GLY A 199 -10.11 31.61 -12.11
CA GLY A 199 -10.43 30.18 -12.18
C GLY A 199 -11.92 29.90 -12.27
N TRP A 200 -12.29 28.63 -12.06
CA TRP A 200 -13.69 28.22 -12.08
C TRP A 200 -14.39 28.50 -10.75
N GLN A 201 -15.68 28.78 -10.86
CA GLN A 201 -16.59 29.08 -9.76
C GLN A 201 -17.77 28.12 -9.85
N ILE A 202 -18.04 27.42 -8.74
CA ILE A 202 -19.11 26.44 -8.63
C ILE A 202 -20.06 26.93 -7.54
N PHE A 203 -21.32 27.16 -7.89
CA PHE A 203 -22.33 27.67 -6.98
C PHE A 203 -23.20 26.53 -6.43
N LEU A 204 -23.44 26.58 -5.13
CA LEU A 204 -24.36 25.73 -4.39
C LEU A 204 -25.42 26.61 -3.72
N GLY A 205 -26.70 26.24 -3.86
CA GLY A 205 -27.80 27.05 -3.36
C GLY A 205 -28.02 28.36 -4.15
N PRO A 206 -28.78 29.32 -3.58
CA PRO A 206 -29.19 30.54 -4.27
C PRO A 206 -28.05 31.57 -4.37
N GLU A 207 -27.83 32.15 -5.55
CA GLU A 207 -26.70 33.07 -5.80
C GLU A 207 -26.78 34.38 -4.99
N ASN A 208 -27.98 34.83 -4.57
CA ASN A 208 -28.15 36.10 -3.86
C ASN A 208 -28.70 35.90 -2.43
N ASP A 209 -28.42 34.75 -1.80
CA ASP A 209 -28.91 34.41 -0.47
C ASP A 209 -27.77 33.98 0.47
N ALA A 210 -27.97 34.16 1.77
CA ALA A 210 -26.98 33.76 2.78
C ALA A 210 -26.76 32.23 2.85
N GLN A 211 -27.71 31.44 2.34
CA GLN A 211 -27.56 29.99 2.17
C GLN A 211 -26.75 29.62 0.93
N GLY A 212 -26.49 30.57 0.03
CA GLY A 212 -25.65 30.36 -1.15
C GLY A 212 -24.17 30.21 -0.78
N LEU A 213 -23.47 29.38 -1.56
CA LEU A 213 -22.02 29.21 -1.46
C LEU A 213 -21.41 29.20 -2.86
N GLN A 214 -20.43 30.06 -3.07
CA GLN A 214 -19.56 30.05 -4.24
C GLN A 214 -18.24 29.38 -3.87
N LEU A 215 -17.94 28.28 -4.55
CA LEU A 215 -16.70 27.54 -4.43
C LEU A 215 -15.76 27.94 -5.56
N ASN A 216 -14.60 28.48 -5.20
CA ASN A 216 -13.56 28.86 -6.15
C ASN A 216 -12.55 27.72 -6.29
N THR A 217 -12.30 27.28 -7.52
CA THR A 217 -11.33 26.24 -7.83
C THR A 217 -9.98 26.84 -8.20
N ASP A 218 -8.90 26.15 -7.84
CA ASP A 218 -7.53 26.42 -8.25
C ASP A 218 -6.92 25.20 -9.00
N SER A 219 -5.60 25.21 -9.22
CA SER A 219 -4.89 24.09 -9.86
C SER A 219 -4.88 22.81 -9.03
N ASP A 220 -5.08 22.91 -7.72
CA ASP A 220 -4.94 21.82 -6.77
C ASP A 220 -6.31 21.21 -6.42
N THR A 221 -7.39 21.85 -6.86
CA THR A 221 -8.77 21.39 -6.72
C THR A 221 -8.97 20.06 -7.43
N ILE A 222 -9.40 19.05 -6.68
CA ILE A 222 -9.71 17.72 -7.20
C ILE A 222 -11.22 17.57 -7.35
N ILE A 223 -11.68 17.22 -8.55
CA ILE A 223 -13.08 16.89 -8.82
C ILE A 223 -13.10 15.45 -9.31
N VAL A 224 -13.85 14.60 -8.61
CA VAL A 224 -13.91 13.16 -8.91
C VAL A 224 -15.33 12.64 -8.81
N LYS A 225 -15.67 11.64 -9.61
CA LYS A 225 -16.87 10.83 -9.42
C LYS A 225 -16.68 9.84 -8.26
N ALA A 226 -17.78 9.23 -7.81
CA ALA A 226 -17.74 8.17 -6.80
C ALA A 226 -16.81 7.00 -7.17
N ASN A 227 -16.72 6.66 -8.47
CA ASN A 227 -15.82 5.64 -9.00
C ASN A 227 -14.36 6.11 -9.13
N GLY A 228 -14.04 7.35 -8.73
CA GLY A 228 -12.72 7.97 -8.74
C GLY A 228 -12.24 8.53 -10.08
N GLU A 229 -13.06 8.48 -11.13
CA GLU A 229 -12.80 9.19 -12.38
C GLU A 229 -12.67 10.70 -12.12
N ARG A 230 -11.56 11.30 -12.57
CA ARG A 230 -11.34 12.74 -12.46
C ARG A 230 -12.17 13.49 -13.51
N LEU A 231 -12.76 14.59 -13.07
CA LEU A 231 -13.50 15.52 -13.89
C LEU A 231 -12.80 16.87 -13.91
N LYS A 232 -13.04 17.64 -14.96
CA LYS A 232 -12.71 19.06 -14.97
C LYS A 232 -13.90 19.86 -14.41
N PRO A 233 -13.68 21.11 -13.95
CA PRO A 233 -14.78 21.95 -13.52
C PRO A 233 -15.85 22.16 -14.61
N GLU A 234 -15.45 22.25 -15.88
CA GLU A 234 -16.35 22.37 -17.03
C GLU A 234 -17.29 21.18 -17.24
N ASP A 235 -16.95 20.01 -16.69
CA ASP A 235 -17.78 18.80 -16.79
C ASP A 235 -18.90 18.78 -15.73
N LEU A 236 -18.84 19.64 -14.71
CA LEU A 236 -19.89 19.77 -13.71
C LEU A 236 -21.08 20.53 -14.29
N LYS A 237 -22.25 19.89 -14.27
CA LYS A 237 -23.49 20.46 -14.81
C LYS A 237 -24.39 20.95 -13.70
N THR A 238 -25.20 21.98 -13.98
CA THR A 238 -26.32 22.35 -13.12
C THR A 238 -27.23 21.14 -12.88
N GLY A 239 -27.66 20.94 -11.63
CA GLY A 239 -28.43 19.78 -11.21
C GLY A 239 -27.60 18.63 -10.64
N THR A 240 -26.28 18.64 -10.83
CA THR A 240 -25.39 17.58 -10.30
C THR A 240 -25.35 17.64 -8.77
N LYS A 241 -25.63 16.52 -8.10
CA LYS A 241 -25.47 16.39 -6.65
C LYS A 241 -24.01 16.10 -6.32
N ILE A 242 -23.45 16.89 -5.41
CA ILE A 242 -22.05 16.79 -5.03
C ILE A 242 -21.88 16.86 -3.51
N LYS A 243 -20.75 16.34 -3.05
CA LYS A 243 -20.20 16.60 -1.73
C LYS A 243 -18.91 17.40 -1.87
N ALA A 244 -18.92 18.64 -1.38
CA ALA A 244 -17.79 19.56 -1.46
C ALA A 244 -17.07 19.68 -0.13
N TYR A 245 -15.74 19.66 -0.18
CA TYR A 245 -14.82 19.86 0.93
C TYR A 245 -14.04 21.16 0.69
N TYR A 246 -14.35 22.20 1.45
CA TYR A 246 -13.92 23.58 1.19
C TYR A 246 -13.44 24.29 2.46
N GLY A 247 -12.87 25.48 2.33
CA GLY A 247 -12.40 26.27 3.47
C GLY A 247 -10.88 26.25 3.67
N PRO A 248 -10.39 26.45 4.92
CA PRO A 248 -11.15 26.29 6.16
C PRO A 248 -12.01 27.51 6.52
N ALA A 249 -11.82 28.64 5.82
CA ALA A 249 -12.56 29.87 6.04
C ALA A 249 -13.48 30.21 4.85
N THR A 250 -14.52 31.00 5.13
CA THR A 250 -15.39 31.59 4.12
C THR A 250 -15.36 33.12 4.23
N THR A 251 -15.64 33.80 3.12
CA THR A 251 -15.88 35.25 3.14
C THR A 251 -17.18 35.58 3.88
N ARG A 252 -17.33 36.85 4.28
CA ARG A 252 -18.58 37.38 4.89
C ARG A 252 -19.53 38.00 3.86
N SER A 253 -19.44 37.59 2.60
CA SER A 253 -20.31 38.07 1.51
C SER A 253 -21.61 37.27 1.41
N ILE A 254 -22.52 37.73 0.56
CA ILE A 254 -23.73 37.01 0.15
C ILE A 254 -23.65 36.85 -1.38
N PRO A 255 -23.46 35.62 -1.91
CA PRO A 255 -23.30 34.37 -1.17
C PRO A 255 -21.92 34.30 -0.50
N ALA A 256 -21.74 33.39 0.46
CA ALA A 256 -20.43 33.14 1.04
C ALA A 256 -19.50 32.56 -0.04
N GLN A 257 -18.21 32.88 0.02
CA GLN A 257 -17.22 32.36 -0.94
C GLN A 257 -16.10 31.63 -0.20
N SER A 258 -15.57 30.57 -0.82
CA SER A 258 -14.46 29.80 -0.27
C SER A 258 -13.69 29.06 -1.36
N THR A 259 -12.43 28.73 -1.09
CA THR A 259 -11.68 27.80 -1.94
C THR A 259 -12.16 26.38 -1.69
N VAL A 260 -12.24 25.57 -2.74
CA VAL A 260 -12.61 24.15 -2.65
C VAL A 260 -11.39 23.28 -2.90
N GLN A 261 -11.19 22.28 -2.05
CA GLN A 261 -10.06 21.35 -2.19
C GLN A 261 -10.49 20.06 -2.91
N LEU A 262 -11.69 19.56 -2.58
CA LEU A 262 -12.21 18.32 -3.14
C LEU A 262 -13.71 18.42 -3.40
N ILE A 263 -14.13 17.93 -4.57
CA ILE A 263 -15.53 17.68 -4.90
C ILE A 263 -15.68 16.21 -5.27
N VAL A 264 -16.60 15.53 -4.60
CA VAL A 264 -17.04 14.18 -4.94
C VAL A 264 -18.43 14.28 -5.57
N VAL A 265 -18.54 13.88 -6.84
CA VAL A 265 -19.81 13.80 -7.56
C VAL A 265 -20.53 12.53 -7.15
N GLU A 266 -21.76 12.70 -6.67
CA GLU A 266 -22.62 11.56 -6.35
C GLU A 266 -23.06 10.85 -7.63
N PRO A 267 -23.20 9.52 -7.62
CA PRO A 267 -23.79 8.82 -8.74
C PRO A 267 -25.20 9.37 -8.97
N GLU A 268 -25.54 9.68 -10.22
CA GLU A 268 -26.93 9.91 -10.57
C GLU A 268 -27.71 8.68 -10.10
N LYS A 269 -28.70 8.87 -9.24
CA LYS A 269 -29.71 7.84 -9.07
C LYS A 269 -30.36 7.72 -10.45
N ASP A 270 -29.92 6.74 -11.24
CA ASP A 270 -30.70 6.29 -12.38
C ASP A 270 -32.13 6.16 -11.86
N ALA A 271 -33.02 6.97 -12.41
CA ALA A 271 -34.43 6.80 -12.19
C ALA A 271 -34.74 5.39 -12.70
N ALA A 272 -34.78 4.43 -11.78
CA ALA A 272 -35.12 3.06 -12.06
C ALA A 272 -36.43 3.08 -12.85
N GLN A 273 -36.34 2.64 -14.11
CA GLN A 273 -37.50 2.31 -14.93
C GLN A 273 -38.16 1.05 -14.39
#